data_AF-A0A453NBZ2-F1
#
_entry.id   AF-A0A453NBZ2-F1
#
_cell.length_a   1.000
_cell.length_b   1.000
_cell.length_c   1.000
_cell.angle_alpha   90.00
_cell.angle_beta   90.00
_cell.angle_gamma   90.00
#
_symmetry.space_group_name_H-M   'P 1'
#
loop_
_entity.id
_entity.type
_entity.pdbx_description
1 polymer ?
#
loop_
_entity_poly.entity_id
_entity_poly.type
_entity_poly.pdbx_seq_one_letter_code
_entity_poly.pdbx_strand_id
1 'polypeptide(L)'
;LLAKTMEPDADVVLLDPKDYLEVTWAELRSTVEPSFAERSLIYHRDYLTTATIVTSSAVNITEHAVLTADGQSLAYDYLVVATGHVFASAGSRTERLTEFQRDNEKIKSSESVLIIGGGPTGVELAAEIAVDYPEKKVTLVHRGSRLLDFSLIKRLRRSALIG
;
A
#
# COMPACT_ATOMS: atom_id res chain seq x y z
N LEU A 1 4.28 7.35 13.14
CA LEU A 1 4.42 5.88 12.97
C LEU A 1 4.70 5.30 14.35
N LEU A 2 3.94 4.30 14.81
CA LEU A 2 4.05 3.78 16.19
C LEU A 2 5.46 3.30 16.53
N ALA A 3 6.06 2.44 15.69
CA ALA A 3 7.40 1.90 15.91
C ALA A 3 8.44 3.02 16.14
N LYS A 4 8.38 4.10 15.35
CA LYS A 4 9.28 5.27 15.50
C LYS A 4 9.09 5.99 16.85
N THR A 5 7.85 6.11 17.31
CA THR A 5 7.55 6.73 18.60
C THR A 5 8.00 5.86 19.78
N MET A 6 8.10 4.54 19.59
CA MET A 6 8.51 3.60 20.64
C MET A 6 10.02 3.36 20.73
N GLU A 7 10.80 3.63 19.67
CA GLU A 7 12.26 3.45 19.64
C GLU A 7 13.03 4.01 20.86
N PRO A 8 12.64 5.15 21.48
CA PRO A 8 13.34 5.67 22.67
C PRO A 8 13.05 4.89 23.96
N ASP A 9 11.92 4.18 24.02
CA ASP A 9 11.36 3.64 25.27
C ASP A 9 11.30 2.10 25.29
N ALA A 10 11.57 1.42 24.16
CA ALA A 10 11.49 -0.03 24.02
C ALA A 10 12.53 -0.58 23.02
N ASP A 11 12.86 -1.87 23.16
CA ASP A 11 13.52 -2.62 22.10
C ASP A 11 12.48 -2.98 21.03
N VAL A 12 12.62 -2.39 19.85
CA VAL A 12 11.61 -2.48 18.78
C VAL A 12 12.11 -3.41 17.69
N VAL A 13 11.30 -4.42 17.36
CA VAL A 13 11.47 -5.26 16.18
C VAL A 13 10.33 -4.99 15.20
N LEU A 14 10.67 -4.53 13.98
CA LEU A 14 9.74 -4.44 12.87
C LEU A 14 9.87 -5.69 12.00
N LEU A 15 8.83 -6.52 11.98
CA LEU A 15 8.68 -7.63 11.05
C LEU A 15 7.73 -7.23 9.93
N ASP A 16 8.25 -7.11 8.71
CA ASP A 16 7.48 -6.80 7.50
C ASP A 16 8.05 -7.65 6.35
N PRO A 17 7.24 -8.29 5.50
CA PRO A 17 7.75 -8.94 4.29
C PRO A 17 8.46 -7.97 3.33
N LYS A 18 8.26 -6.65 3.48
CA LYS A 18 8.90 -5.61 2.69
C LYS A 18 10.10 -4.99 3.39
N ASP A 19 11.06 -4.48 2.60
CA ASP A 19 12.15 -3.65 3.12
C ASP A 19 11.81 -2.14 3.21
N TYR A 20 10.56 -1.78 2.90
CA TYR A 20 10.09 -0.42 2.74
C TYR A 20 8.64 -0.21 3.19
N LEU A 21 8.39 1.01 3.65
CA LEU A 21 7.06 1.57 3.81
C LEU A 21 6.59 2.16 2.48
N GLU A 22 5.36 1.84 2.10
CA GLU A 22 4.70 2.39 0.92
C GLU A 22 3.60 3.37 1.35
N VAL A 23 3.70 4.60 0.84
CA VAL A 23 2.65 5.60 0.98
C VAL A 23 1.55 5.29 -0.03
N THR A 24 0.53 4.54 0.38
CA THR A 24 -0.45 3.92 -0.53
C THR A 24 -1.26 4.91 -1.38
N TRP A 25 -1.51 6.13 -0.90
CA TRP A 25 -2.21 7.14 -1.69
C TRP A 25 -1.37 7.76 -2.81
N ALA A 26 -0.06 7.47 -2.87
CA ALA A 26 0.82 7.88 -3.96
C ALA A 26 0.92 6.84 -5.08
N GLU A 27 0.36 5.64 -4.89
CA GLU A 27 0.50 4.50 -5.81
C GLU A 27 -0.02 4.81 -7.22
N LEU A 28 -1.21 5.39 -7.32
CA LEU A 28 -1.85 5.65 -8.61
C LEU A 28 -1.10 6.73 -9.39
N ARG A 29 -0.65 7.78 -8.70
CA ARG A 29 0.25 8.78 -9.29
C ARG A 29 1.54 8.15 -9.80
N SER A 30 2.12 7.25 -9.01
CA SER A 30 3.37 6.54 -9.35
C SER A 30 3.23 5.65 -10.59
N THR A 31 2.01 5.25 -10.95
CA THR A 31 1.76 4.43 -12.14
C THR A 31 1.83 5.26 -13.43
N VAL A 32 1.44 6.55 -13.39
CA VAL A 32 1.52 7.45 -14.55
C VAL A 32 2.80 8.29 -14.58
N GLU A 33 3.41 8.51 -13.41
CA GLU A 33 4.67 9.23 -13.21
C GLU A 33 5.64 8.43 -12.30
N PRO A 34 6.41 7.45 -12.83
CA PRO A 34 7.24 6.56 -12.01
C PRO A 34 8.30 7.25 -11.16
N SER A 35 8.79 8.43 -11.55
CA SER A 35 9.72 9.23 -10.73
C SER A 35 9.10 9.68 -9.41
N PHE A 36 7.78 9.80 -9.33
CA PHE A 36 7.08 10.13 -8.10
C PHE A 36 7.21 9.01 -7.05
N ALA A 37 7.31 7.75 -7.51
CA ALA A 37 7.38 6.58 -6.66
C ALA A 37 8.58 6.64 -5.70
N GLU A 38 9.72 7.19 -6.15
CA GLU A 38 10.95 7.27 -5.37
C GLU A 38 10.77 7.97 -4.01
N ARG A 39 9.85 8.94 -3.94
CA ARG A 39 9.55 9.71 -2.73
C ARG A 39 8.47 9.08 -1.85
N SER A 40 7.71 8.14 -2.40
CA SER A 40 6.59 7.46 -1.73
C SER A 40 6.96 6.10 -1.14
N LEU A 41 8.05 5.51 -1.63
CA LEU A 41 8.62 4.28 -1.10
C LEU A 41 9.81 4.64 -0.20
N ILE A 42 9.67 4.42 1.10
CA ILE A 42 10.64 4.85 2.11
C ILE A 42 11.23 3.60 2.74
N TYR A 43 12.54 3.39 2.67
CA TYR A 43 13.13 2.22 3.33
C TYR A 43 12.87 2.27 4.84
N HIS A 44 12.60 1.11 5.44
CA HIS A 44 12.37 1.03 6.89
C HIS A 44 13.55 1.59 7.70
N ARG A 45 14.78 1.34 7.23
CA ARG A 45 16.04 1.81 7.85
C ARG A 45 16.23 3.33 7.83
N ASP A 46 15.52 4.04 6.95
CA ASP A 46 15.69 5.50 6.81
C ASP A 46 14.91 6.24 7.90
N TYR A 47 13.85 5.64 8.44
CA TYR A 47 13.05 6.25 9.51
C TYR A 47 13.14 5.49 10.84
N LEU A 48 13.49 4.21 10.87
CA LEU A 48 13.84 3.46 12.09
C LEU A 48 15.35 3.36 12.18
N THR A 49 15.91 4.00 13.20
CA THR A 49 17.35 4.18 13.38
C THR A 49 17.96 3.23 14.39
N THR A 50 17.15 2.73 15.33
CA THR A 50 17.58 1.82 16.42
C THR A 50 16.81 0.51 16.42
N ALA A 51 15.63 0.45 15.78
CA ALA A 51 14.85 -0.77 15.69
C ALA A 51 15.55 -1.86 14.85
N THR A 52 15.34 -3.11 15.23
CA THR A 52 15.71 -4.27 14.42
C THR A 52 14.66 -4.46 13.33
N ILE A 53 15.09 -4.49 12.07
CA ILE A 53 14.20 -4.75 10.92
C ILE A 53 14.40 -6.19 10.46
N VAL A 54 13.31 -6.96 10.42
CA VAL A 54 13.28 -8.33 9.94
C VAL A 54 12.40 -8.38 8.68
N THR A 55 13.04 -8.59 7.52
CA THR A 55 12.34 -8.70 6.24
C THR A 55 11.87 -10.13 6.00
N SER A 56 10.73 -10.50 6.57
CA SER A 56 10.14 -11.84 6.48
C SER A 56 8.65 -11.79 6.78
N SER A 57 7.91 -12.80 6.31
CA SER A 57 6.49 -12.95 6.62
C SER A 57 6.30 -13.62 7.98
N ALA A 58 5.41 -13.08 8.81
CA ALA A 58 4.88 -13.82 9.96
C ALA A 58 4.01 -14.98 9.46
N VAL A 59 4.31 -16.20 9.89
CA VAL A 59 3.54 -17.41 9.52
C VAL A 59 2.72 -17.96 10.68
N ASN A 60 3.11 -17.66 11.92
CA ASN A 60 2.35 -18.03 13.11
C ASN A 60 2.66 -17.07 14.27
N ILE A 61 1.70 -16.93 15.18
CA ILE A 61 1.84 -16.16 16.42
C ILE A 61 1.51 -17.10 17.57
N THR A 62 2.42 -17.20 18.53
CA THR A 62 2.23 -17.88 19.81
C THR A 62 2.07 -16.86 20.92
N GLU A 63 1.83 -17.30 22.15
CA GLU A 63 1.70 -16.43 23.32
C GLU A 63 2.95 -15.57 23.58
N HIS A 64 4.13 -16.04 23.18
CA HIS A 64 5.41 -15.38 23.53
C HIS A 64 6.30 -15.08 22.33
N ALA A 65 5.95 -15.53 21.12
CA ALA A 65 6.79 -15.36 19.95
C ALA A 65 6.02 -15.33 18.63
N VAL A 66 6.57 -14.63 17.65
CA VAL A 66 6.16 -14.67 16.24
C VAL A 66 7.11 -15.60 15.49
N LEU A 67 6.55 -16.57 14.77
CA LEU A 67 7.31 -17.45 13.87
C LEU A 67 7.31 -16.86 12.47
N THR A 68 8.49 -16.84 11.84
CA THR A 68 8.67 -16.24 10.51
C THR A 68 8.82 -17.32 9.43
N ALA A 69 8.58 -16.95 8.16
CA ALA A 69 8.65 -17.86 7.02
C ALA A 69 10.07 -18.42 6.78
N ASP A 70 11.10 -17.68 7.18
CA ASP A 70 12.50 -18.09 7.14
C ASP A 70 12.95 -18.90 8.37
N GLY A 71 12.00 -19.25 9.26
CA GLY A 71 12.23 -20.17 10.38
C GLY A 71 12.75 -19.52 11.66
N GLN A 72 12.72 -18.19 11.76
CA GLN A 72 13.06 -17.48 13.00
C GLN A 72 11.89 -17.51 14.00
N SER A 73 12.22 -17.38 15.27
CA SER A 73 11.27 -17.19 16.36
C SER A 73 11.60 -15.90 17.09
N LEU A 74 10.77 -14.88 16.92
CA LEU A 74 10.95 -13.55 17.50
C LEU A 74 10.12 -13.45 18.79
N ALA A 75 10.79 -13.51 19.94
CA ALA A 75 10.14 -13.35 21.24
C ALA A 75 9.64 -11.91 21.45
N TYR A 76 8.56 -11.73 22.19
CA TYR A 76 8.02 -10.40 22.50
C TYR A 76 7.38 -10.35 23.90
N ASP A 77 7.46 -9.19 24.55
CA ASP A 77 6.62 -8.86 25.71
C ASP A 77 5.28 -8.23 25.28
N TYR A 78 5.30 -7.48 24.17
CA TYR A 78 4.14 -6.85 23.56
C TYR A 78 4.15 -7.06 22.04
N LEU A 79 3.00 -7.42 21.48
CA LEU A 79 2.83 -7.59 20.03
C LEU A 79 1.81 -6.59 19.49
N VAL A 80 2.22 -5.83 18.47
CA VAL A 80 1.32 -4.97 17.70
C VAL A 80 1.07 -5.61 16.35
N VAL A 81 -0.19 -5.91 16.06
CA VAL A 81 -0.60 -6.46 14.75
C VAL A 81 -1.13 -5.32 13.88
N ALA A 82 -0.35 -4.97 12.84
CA ALA A 82 -0.67 -3.91 11.88
C ALA A 82 -0.49 -4.38 10.42
N THR A 83 -0.84 -5.63 10.13
CA THR A 83 -0.56 -6.33 8.85
C THR A 83 -1.41 -5.86 7.67
N GLY A 84 -2.39 -5.00 7.89
CA GLY A 84 -3.21 -4.41 6.81
C GLY A 84 -4.03 -5.45 6.03
N HIS A 85 -4.17 -5.22 4.73
CA HIS A 85 -4.89 -6.08 3.80
C HIS A 85 -3.91 -6.89 2.95
N VAL A 86 -4.27 -8.12 2.59
CA VAL A 86 -3.45 -8.99 1.75
C VAL A 86 -3.43 -8.48 0.32
N PHE A 87 -2.30 -7.94 -0.11
CA PHE A 87 -2.05 -7.58 -1.50
C PHE A 87 -0.68 -8.11 -1.92
N ALA A 88 -0.57 -8.57 -3.17
CA ALA A 88 0.71 -8.98 -3.74
C ALA A 88 1.52 -7.71 -4.07
N SER A 89 2.39 -7.31 -3.15
CA SER A 89 3.37 -6.24 -3.38
C SER A 89 4.76 -6.83 -3.51
N ALA A 90 5.60 -6.22 -4.35
CA ALA A 90 7.02 -6.52 -4.38
C ALA A 90 7.66 -6.42 -2.98
N GLY A 91 8.50 -7.40 -2.64
CA GLY A 91 9.18 -7.49 -1.34
C GLY A 91 10.28 -6.45 -1.16
N SER A 92 10.91 -6.00 -2.24
CA SER A 92 11.91 -4.93 -2.17
C SER A 92 11.42 -3.63 -2.81
N ARG A 93 11.90 -2.50 -2.28
CA ARG A 93 11.67 -1.17 -2.86
C ARG A 93 12.11 -1.11 -4.32
N THR A 94 13.24 -1.73 -4.65
CA THR A 94 13.79 -1.71 -6.00
C THR A 94 12.86 -2.41 -6.98
N GLU A 95 12.38 -3.61 -6.63
CA GLU A 95 11.40 -4.34 -7.45
C GLU A 95 10.11 -3.54 -7.61
N ARG A 96 9.63 -2.90 -6.53
CA ARG A 96 8.42 -2.06 -6.58
C ARG A 96 8.57 -0.85 -7.51
N LEU A 97 9.74 -0.20 -7.52
CA LEU A 97 10.04 0.86 -8.50
C LEU A 97 10.03 0.33 -9.93
N THR A 98 10.61 -0.85 -10.17
CA THR A 98 10.57 -1.51 -11.48
C THR A 98 9.15 -1.90 -11.88
N GLU A 99 8.28 -2.29 -10.95
CA GLU A 99 6.86 -2.52 -11.22
C GLU A 99 6.17 -1.26 -11.73
N PHE A 100 6.33 -0.12 -11.04
CA PHE A 100 5.76 1.15 -11.51
C PHE A 100 6.25 1.56 -12.90
N GLN A 101 7.55 1.37 -13.19
CA GLN A 101 8.10 1.60 -14.52
C GLN A 101 7.44 0.71 -15.57
N ARG A 102 7.31 -0.59 -15.28
CA ARG A 102 6.69 -1.57 -16.19
C ARG A 102 5.21 -1.25 -16.44
N ASP A 103 4.47 -0.87 -15.41
CA ASP A 103 3.05 -0.55 -15.56
C ASP A 103 2.85 0.76 -16.33
N ASN A 104 3.74 1.74 -16.11
CA ASN A 104 3.77 2.96 -16.90
C ASN A 104 4.05 2.70 -18.39
N GLU A 105 4.97 1.79 -18.72
CA GLU A 105 5.26 1.39 -20.10
C GLU A 105 4.05 0.74 -20.78
N LYS A 106 3.29 -0.11 -20.05
CA LYS A 106 2.03 -0.68 -20.57
C LYS A 106 1.01 0.41 -20.88
N ILE A 107 0.87 1.41 -19.99
CA ILE A 107 -0.04 2.54 -20.23
C ILE A 107 0.43 3.33 -21.47
N LYS A 108 1.71 3.71 -21.52
CA LYS A 108 2.30 4.48 -22.62
C LYS A 108 2.12 3.82 -23.99
N SER A 109 2.38 2.51 -24.07
CA SER A 109 2.30 1.73 -25.31
C SER A 109 0.87 1.40 -25.74
N SER A 110 -0.12 1.59 -24.87
CA SER A 110 -1.53 1.35 -25.19
C SER A 110 -2.19 2.55 -25.87
N GLU A 111 -3.10 2.29 -26.80
CA GLU A 111 -4.00 3.31 -27.37
C GLU A 111 -5.26 3.51 -26.51
N SER A 112 -5.65 2.47 -25.77
CA SER A 112 -6.81 2.48 -24.89
C SER A 112 -6.59 1.65 -23.64
N VAL A 113 -7.21 2.08 -22.54
CA VAL A 113 -7.11 1.45 -21.21
C VAL A 113 -8.52 1.14 -20.70
N LEU A 114 -8.75 -0.11 -20.33
CA LEU A 114 -9.96 -0.56 -19.65
C LEU A 114 -9.70 -0.69 -18.15
N ILE A 115 -10.45 0.04 -17.33
CA ILE A 115 -10.41 -0.03 -15.87
C ILE A 115 -11.68 -0.70 -15.37
N ILE A 116 -11.52 -1.76 -14.57
CA ILE A 116 -12.62 -2.51 -13.99
C ILE A 116 -12.80 -2.08 -12.54
N GLY A 117 -13.93 -1.44 -12.24
CA GLY A 117 -14.33 -1.01 -10.89
C GLY A 117 -14.34 0.51 -10.71
N GLY A 118 -15.54 1.11 -10.70
CA GLY A 118 -15.77 2.54 -10.42
C GLY A 118 -15.73 2.98 -8.95
N GLY A 119 -14.94 2.31 -8.10
CA GLY A 119 -14.65 2.77 -6.74
C GLY A 119 -13.58 3.88 -6.71
N PRO A 120 -13.19 4.39 -5.52
CA PRO A 120 -12.18 5.45 -5.40
C PRO A 120 -10.90 5.18 -6.19
N THR A 121 -10.29 4.00 -5.99
CA THR A 121 -9.06 3.59 -6.69
C THR A 121 -9.20 3.59 -8.21
N GLY A 122 -10.28 3.01 -8.75
CA GLY A 122 -10.46 2.94 -10.21
C GLY A 122 -10.81 4.28 -10.84
N VAL A 123 -11.55 5.13 -10.13
CA VAL A 123 -11.86 6.50 -10.57
C VAL A 123 -10.59 7.37 -10.55
N GLU A 124 -9.78 7.26 -9.51
CA GLU A 124 -8.51 7.99 -9.39
C GLU A 124 -7.52 7.54 -10.47
N LEU A 125 -7.36 6.23 -10.70
CA LEU A 125 -6.50 5.73 -11.78
C LEU A 125 -6.98 6.21 -13.16
N ALA A 126 -8.29 6.22 -13.39
CA ALA A 126 -8.87 6.73 -14.64
C ALA A 126 -8.54 8.21 -14.85
N ALA A 127 -8.61 9.00 -13.78
CA ALA A 127 -8.28 10.42 -13.80
C ALA A 127 -6.78 10.66 -14.03
N GLU A 128 -5.90 9.98 -13.29
CA GLU A 128 -4.44 10.05 -13.47
C GLU A 128 -4.04 9.77 -14.93
N ILE A 129 -4.59 8.70 -15.54
CA ILE A 129 -4.27 8.37 -16.94
C ILE A 129 -4.83 9.42 -17.90
N ALA A 130 -6.08 9.86 -17.71
CA ALA A 130 -6.72 10.83 -18.61
C ALA A 130 -6.06 12.22 -18.56
N VAL A 131 -5.46 12.58 -17.42
CA VAL A 131 -4.73 13.85 -17.24
C VAL A 131 -3.34 13.77 -17.88
N ASP A 132 -2.56 12.72 -17.60
CA ASP A 132 -1.18 12.62 -18.09
C ASP A 132 -1.08 12.12 -19.55
N TYR A 133 -2.11 11.43 -20.06
CA TYR A 133 -2.19 10.91 -21.43
C TYR A 133 -3.53 11.27 -22.09
N PRO A 134 -3.78 12.56 -22.40
CA PRO A 134 -5.08 13.05 -22.86
C PRO A 134 -5.54 12.47 -24.21
N GLU A 135 -4.63 11.90 -24.99
CA GLU A 135 -4.93 11.25 -26.27
C GLU A 135 -5.46 9.82 -26.12
N LYS A 136 -5.29 9.18 -24.95
CA LYS A 136 -5.65 7.78 -24.74
C LYS A 136 -7.14 7.62 -24.44
N LYS A 137 -7.75 6.59 -25.00
CA LYS A 137 -9.14 6.24 -24.69
C LYS A 137 -9.22 5.47 -23.37
N VAL A 138 -9.65 6.12 -22.30
CA VAL A 138 -9.90 5.48 -21.00
C VAL A 138 -11.36 5.04 -20.89
N THR A 139 -11.60 3.75 -20.62
CA THR A 139 -12.93 3.19 -20.39
C THR A 139 -13.02 2.66 -18.97
N LEU A 140 -13.92 3.21 -18.15
CA LEU A 140 -14.18 2.76 -16.78
C LEU A 140 -15.48 1.96 -16.74
N VAL A 141 -15.40 0.68 -16.39
CA VAL A 141 -16.57 -0.21 -16.26
C VAL A 141 -16.89 -0.43 -14.79
N HIS A 142 -18.14 -0.23 -14.41
CA HIS A 142 -18.63 -0.41 -13.05
C HIS A 142 -20.02 -1.06 -13.06
N ARG A 143 -20.27 -1.95 -12.10
CA ARG A 143 -21.55 -2.67 -11.98
C ARG A 143 -22.69 -1.78 -11.47
N GLY A 144 -22.39 -0.82 -10.61
CA GLY A 144 -23.38 0.07 -10.01
C GLY A 144 -23.87 1.15 -10.96
N SER A 145 -25.00 1.78 -10.62
CA SER A 145 -25.59 2.87 -11.41
C SER A 145 -24.83 4.20 -11.27
N ARG A 146 -23.88 4.30 -10.35
CA ARG A 146 -23.07 5.50 -10.07
C ARG A 146 -21.64 5.11 -9.71
N LEU A 147 -20.67 5.89 -10.17
CA LEU A 147 -19.29 5.84 -9.68
C LEU A 147 -19.24 6.33 -8.23
N LEU A 148 -18.23 5.88 -7.48
CA LEU A 148 -18.02 6.24 -6.08
C LEU A 148 -19.26 5.97 -5.19
N ASP A 149 -20.10 4.99 -5.56
CA ASP A 149 -21.19 4.51 -4.70
C ASP A 149 -20.62 3.61 -3.60
N PHE A 150 -19.74 4.19 -2.80
CA PHE A 150 -19.13 3.56 -1.64
C PHE A 150 -19.96 3.88 -0.40
N SER A 151 -20.37 2.83 0.32
CA SER A 151 -21.29 2.88 1.47
C SER A 151 -20.84 3.73 2.66
N LEU A 152 -19.63 4.32 2.65
CA LEU A 152 -19.15 5.18 3.73
C LEU A 152 -20.03 6.43 3.92
N ILE A 153 -20.57 7.01 2.84
CA ILE A 153 -21.50 8.15 2.90
C ILE A 153 -22.84 7.75 3.53
N LYS A 154 -23.32 6.52 3.30
CA LYS A 154 -24.55 6.00 3.94
C LYS A 154 -24.34 5.73 5.44
N ARG A 155 -23.13 5.34 5.86
CA ARG A 155 -22.80 5.01 7.25
C ARG A 155 -22.53 6.25 8.10
N LEU A 156 -21.87 7.28 7.55
CA LEU A 156 -21.68 8.58 8.22
C LEU A 156 -23.03 9.30 8.49
N ARG A 157 -24.04 9.11 7.63
CA ARG A 157 -25.40 9.61 7.86
C ARG A 157 -26.16 8.90 9.00
N ARG A 158 -25.79 7.68 9.38
CA ARG A 158 -26.41 6.96 10.51
C ARG A 158 -25.75 7.28 11.86
N SER A 159 -24.46 7.60 11.87
CA SER A 159 -23.74 7.96 13.10
C SER A 159 -23.96 9.42 13.54
N ALA A 160 -24.48 10.29 12.66
CA ALA A 160 -24.89 11.66 13.01
C ALA A 160 -26.33 11.77 13.58
N LEU A 161 -27.00 10.64 13.85
CA LEU A 161 -28.37 10.58 14.38
C LEU A 161 -28.47 9.84 15.72
N ILE A 162 -27.35 9.66 16.42
CA ILE A 162 -27.35 9.17 17.80
C ILE A 162 -26.68 10.27 18.64
N GLY A 163 -27.49 11.26 19.00
CA GLY A 163 -27.29 12.06 20.20
C GLY A 163 -27.75 11.28 21.42
#